data_AF-F7XGV5-F1
#
_entry.id   AF-F7XGV5-F1
#
_cell.length_a   1.000
_cell.length_b   1.000
_cell.length_c   1.000
_cell.angle_alpha   90.00
_cell.angle_beta   90.00
_cell.angle_gamma   90.00
#
_symmetry.space_group_name_H-M   'P 1'
#
loop_
_entity.id
_entity.type
_entity.pdbx_description
1 polymer ?
#
loop_
_entity_poly.entity_id
_entity_poly.type
_entity_poly.pdbx_seq_one_letter_code
_entity_poly.pdbx_strand_id
1 'polypeptide(L)' 'MSPYRVVEYDSGPEGGDEAVKNEWADKGYRLDQVARRSTYEWLLIFSSSAFTSAKGKSADEAYASEG' A
#
# COMPACT_ATOMS: atom_id res chain seq x y z
N MET A 1 -12.29 -6.36 11.28
CA MET A 1 -11.50 -6.37 10.03
C MET A 1 -10.12 -5.85 10.38
N SER A 2 -9.06 -6.63 10.22
CA SER A 2 -7.71 -6.17 10.58
C SER A 2 -7.25 -5.12 9.57
N PRO A 3 -6.85 -3.91 10.01
CA PRO A 3 -6.50 -2.81 9.11
C PRO A 3 -5.19 -3.04 8.34
N TYR A 4 -4.41 -4.03 8.75
CA TYR A 4 -3.12 -4.38 8.15
C TYR A 4 -3.05 -5.86 7.78
N ARG A 5 -2.33 -6.14 6.70
CA ARG A 5 -1.98 -7.48 6.22
C ARG A 5 -0.49 -7.54 5.92
N VAL A 6 0.18 -8.58 6.41
CA VAL A 6 1.58 -8.86 6.11
C VAL A 6 1.64 -10.03 5.14
N VAL A 7 2.39 -9.86 4.06
CA VAL A 7 2.53 -10.83 2.98
C VAL A 7 4.01 -11.09 2.80
N GLU A 8 4.39 -12.36 2.91
CA GLU A 8 5.74 -12.81 2.59
C GLU A 8 5.86 -12.89 1.06
N TYR A 9 6.85 -12.21 0.52
CA TYR A 9 7.08 -12.10 -0.91
C TYR A 9 8.54 -12.44 -1.19
N ASP A 10 8.75 -13.51 -1.96
CA ASP A 10 10.05 -13.82 -2.52
C ASP A 10 10.15 -13.16 -3.89
N SER A 11 11.09 -12.22 -4.04
CA SER A 11 11.28 -11.53 -5.32
C SER A 11 11.95 -12.40 -6.37
N GLY A 12 12.51 -13.55 -5.96
CA GLY A 12 13.46 -14.31 -6.75
C GLY A 12 14.65 -13.46 -7.23
N PRO A 13 15.52 -14.05 -8.05
CA PRO A 13 16.60 -13.34 -8.72
C PRO A 13 16.11 -12.41 -9.84
N GLU A 14 14.89 -12.63 -10.36
CA GLU A 14 14.31 -11.85 -11.47
C GLU A 14 13.72 -10.52 -10.99
N GLY A 15 13.24 -10.45 -9.74
CA GLY A 15 12.62 -9.26 -9.16
C GLY A 15 11.28 -8.91 -9.81
N GLY A 16 10.20 -8.74 -9.02
CA GLY A 16 8.94 -8.26 -9.59
C GLY A 16 7.73 -8.32 -8.67
N ASP A 17 7.51 -7.29 -7.87
CA ASP A 17 6.44 -7.22 -6.87
C ASP A 17 5.10 -6.68 -7.40
N GLU A 18 5.02 -6.36 -8.69
CA GLU A 18 3.84 -5.75 -9.33
C GLU A 18 2.60 -6.66 -9.32
N ALA A 19 2.77 -7.96 -9.57
CA ALA A 19 1.67 -8.92 -9.55
C ALA A 19 1.03 -9.01 -8.16
N VAL A 20 1.85 -9.02 -7.11
CA VAL A 20 1.38 -9.05 -5.72
C VAL A 20 0.70 -7.73 -5.36
N LYS A 21 1.28 -6.58 -5.72
CA LYS A 21 0.64 -5.28 -5.53
C LYS A 21 -0.74 -5.21 -6.16
N ASN A 22 -0.89 -5.68 -7.41
CA ASN A 22 -2.15 -5.63 -8.12
C ASN A 22 -3.21 -6.57 -7.51
N GLU A 23 -2.80 -7.76 -7.07
CA GLU A 23 -3.69 -8.70 -6.36
C GLU A 23 -4.26 -8.08 -5.07
N TRP A 24 -3.42 -7.42 -4.27
CA TRP A 24 -3.86 -6.80 -3.02
C TRP A 24 -4.63 -5.50 -3.24
N ALA A 25 -4.36 -4.78 -4.32
CA ALA A 25 -5.17 -3.63 -4.75
C ALA A 25 -6.60 -4.03 -5.09
N ASP A 26 -6.80 -5.14 -5.82
CA ASP A 26 -8.14 -5.68 -6.15
C ASP A 26 -8.91 -6.09 -4.89
N LYS A 27 -8.18 -6.59 -3.87
CA LYS A 27 -8.72 -6.90 -2.53
C LYS A 27 -8.99 -5.66 -1.67
N GLY A 28 -8.74 -4.46 -2.17
CA GLY A 28 -8.97 -3.20 -1.47
C GLY A 28 -7.89 -2.81 -0.46
N TYR A 29 -6.66 -3.31 -0.62
CA TYR A 29 -5.51 -2.93 0.19
C TYR A 29 -4.49 -2.12 -0.63
N ARG A 30 -3.71 -1.27 0.04
CA ARG A 30 -2.58 -0.56 -0.57
C ARG A 30 -1.29 -0.96 0.14
N LEU A 31 -0.20 -1.02 -0.61
CA LEU A 31 1.11 -1.26 -0.02
C LEU A 31 1.49 -0.06 0.85
N ASP A 32 1.75 -0.30 2.13
CA ASP A 32 2.10 0.71 3.13
C ASP A 32 3.61 0.70 3.39
N GLN A 33 4.17 -0.49 3.60
CA GLN A 33 5.58 -0.68 3.92
C GLN A 33 6.15 -1.93 3.28
N VAL A 34 7.47 -1.92 3.08
CA VAL A 34 8.25 -3.06 2.61
C VAL A 34 9.42 -3.24 3.55
N ALA A 35 9.57 -4.45 4.10
CA ALA A 35 10.70 -4.80 4.95
C ALA A 35 11.49 -5.96 4.33
N ARG A 36 12.81 -5.82 4.24
CA ARG A 36 13.68 -6.87 3.70
C ARG A 36 14.05 -7.85 4.81
N ARG A 37 13.80 -9.15 4.60
CA ARG A 37 14.27 -10.23 5.50
C ARG A 37 15.61 -10.80 5.03
N SER A 38 15.77 -11.02 3.74
CA SER A 38 16.96 -11.67 3.16
C SER A 38 17.26 -11.12 1.75
N THR A 39 18.14 -11.77 0.99
CA THR A 39 18.54 -11.34 -0.36
C THR A 39 17.34 -11.22 -1.31
N TYR A 40 16.39 -12.15 -1.24
CA TYR A 40 15.18 -12.16 -2.08
C TYR A 40 13.88 -12.20 -1.27
N GLU A 41 13.97 -12.35 0.05
CA GLU A 41 12.80 -12.41 0.92
C GLU A 41 12.42 -11.02 1.43
N TRP A 42 11.18 -10.63 1.14
CA TRP A 42 10.57 -9.37 1.52
C TRP A 42 9.26 -9.61 2.27
N LEU A 43 8.95 -8.69 3.17
CA LEU A 43 7.66 -8.58 3.82
C LEU A 43 6.96 -7.34 3.27
N LEU A 44 5.86 -7.56 2.57
CA LEU A 44 4.98 -6.52 2.06
C LEU A 44 3.87 -6.30 3.07
N ILE A 45 3.83 -5.11 3.66
CA ILE A 45 2.84 -4.71 4.64
C ILE A 45 1.81 -3.85 3.93
N PHE A 46 0.60 -4.37 3.86
CA PHE A 46 -0.54 -3.75 3.21
C PHE A 46 -1.49 -3.15 4.25
N SER A 47 -1.96 -1.94 4.00
CA SER A 47 -3.02 -1.29 4.79
C SER A 47 -4.33 -1.28 4.02
N SER A 48 -5.45 -1.38 4.73
CA SER A 48 -6.77 -1.29 4.11
C SER A 48 -6.95 0.09 3.48
N SER A 49 -7.38 0.14 2.22
CA SER A 49 -7.64 1.39 1.50
C SER A 49 -8.74 2.23 2.17
N ALA A 50 -9.71 1.58 2.81
CA ALA A 50 -10.75 2.24 3.59
C ALA A 50 -10.19 2.95 4.84
N PHE A 51 -9.09 2.46 5.41
CA PHE A 51 -8.43 3.06 6.56
C PHE A 51 -7.64 4.32 6.18
N THR A 52 -7.04 4.34 4.98
CA THR A 52 -6.29 5.51 4.49
C THR A 52 -7.17 6.63 3.94
N SER A 53 -8.38 6.32 3.46
CA SER A 53 -9.40 7.34 3.11
C SER A 53 -9.84 8.22 4.28
N ALA A 54 -9.64 7.80 5.54
CA ALA A 54 -9.89 8.64 6.70
C ALA A 54 -8.77 9.69 6.96
N LYS A 55 -7.60 9.56 6.30
CA LYS A 55 -6.46 10.49 6.45
C LYS A 55 -6.42 11.57 5.34
N GLY A 56 -7.35 11.53 4.38
CA GLY A 56 -7.36 12.38 3.18
C GLY A 56 -8.54 13.36 3.10
N LYS A 57 -8.95 13.98 4.21
CA LYS A 57 -9.78 15.20 4.19
C LYS A 57 -9.03 16.35 4.85
N SER A 58 -7.95 16.79 4.22
CA SER A 58 -7.42 18.15 4.42
C SER A 58 -6.53 18.50 3.24
N ALA A 59 -6.75 19.71 2.70
CA ALA A 59 -6.04 20.35 1.60
C ALA A 59 -6.47 19.96 0.16
N ASP A 60 -7.73 20.20 -0.19
CA ASP A 60 -8.06 20.75 -1.52
C ASP A 60 -9.45 21.44 -1.47
N GLU A 61 -9.58 22.54 -0.72
CA GLU A 61 -10.67 23.52 -0.92
C GLU A 61 -10.36 24.81 -0.15
N ALA A 62 -9.54 25.70 -0.72
CA ALA A 62 -9.54 27.15 -0.43
C ALA A 62 -8.44 27.87 -1.24
N TYR A 63 -8.60 28.01 -2.55
CA TYR A 63 -8.20 29.24 -3.25
C TYR A 63 -8.85 29.33 -4.65
N ALA A 64 -10.17 29.23 -4.68
CA ALA A 64 -10.96 29.71 -5.80
C ALA A 64 -12.21 30.36 -5.22
N SER A 65 -12.08 31.62 -4.81
CA SER A 65 -13.11 32.65 -4.99
C SER A 65 -12.69 33.97 -4.32
N GLU A 66 -12.65 34.99 -5.17
CA GLU A 66 -12.89 36.42 -4.92
C GLU A 66 -11.74 37.33 -4.44
N GLY A 67 -11.53 38.37 -5.26
CA GLY A 67 -10.60 39.48 -5.11
C GLY A 67 -10.33 40.13 -6.46
#